data_AF-A0AA39AHS2-F1
#
_entry.id   AF-A0AA39AHS2-F1
#
_cell.length_a   1.000
_cell.length_b   1.000
_cell.length_c   1.000
_cell.angle_alpha   90.00
_cell.angle_beta   90.00
_cell.angle_gamma   90.00
#
_symmetry.space_group_name_H-M   'P 1'
#
loop_
_entity.id
_entity.type
_entity.pdbx_description
1 polymer ?
#
loop_
_entity_poly.entity_id
_entity_poly.type
_entity_poly.pdbx_seq_one_letter_code
_entity_poly.pdbx_strand_id
1 'polypeptide(L)'
;MGLCKILSISSFLLTTLFFTSSHAATFNIQNRCSYTIWVATILGGGMRLGLGLSWSLNVKANTTGGRVWSHTIRFKGMKIND
;
A
#
# COMPACT_ATOMS: atom_id res chain seq x y z
N MET A 1 34.95 34.15 2.15
CA MET A 1 34.43 33.30 1.04
C MET A 1 33.97 31.88 1.47
N GLY A 2 34.40 31.33 2.61
CA GLY A 2 34.05 29.95 3.00
C GLY A 2 32.74 29.79 3.77
N LEU A 3 32.41 30.71 4.69
CA LEU A 3 31.27 30.57 5.61
C LEU A 3 29.91 30.55 4.88
N CYS A 4 29.70 31.44 3.91
CA CYS A 4 28.45 31.50 3.13
C CYS A 4 28.23 30.23 2.29
N LYS A 5 29.30 29.58 1.81
CA LYS A 5 29.21 28.33 1.04
C LYS A 5 28.76 27.17 1.95
N ILE A 6 29.28 27.11 3.17
CA ILE A 6 28.92 26.09 4.17
C ILE A 6 27.47 26.25 4.62
N LEU A 7 27.02 27.48 4.87
CA LEU A 7 25.62 27.80 5.19
C LEU A 7 24.66 27.39 4.07
N SER A 8 25.04 27.68 2.82
CA SER A 8 24.24 27.31 1.65
C SER A 8 24.14 25.79 1.50
N ILE A 9 25.26 25.06 1.58
CA ILE A 9 25.30 23.59 1.48
C ILE A 9 24.48 22.94 2.60
N SER A 10 24.60 23.43 3.84
CA SER A 10 23.81 22.95 4.98
C SER A 10 22.31 23.12 4.74
N SER A 11 21.89 24.28 4.23
CA SER A 11 20.48 24.54 3.88
C SER A 11 19.97 23.59 2.80
N PHE A 12 20.75 23.33 1.75
CA PHE A 12 20.38 22.37 0.70
C PHE A 12 20.21 20.95 1.26
N LEU A 13 21.15 20.48 2.08
CA LEU A 13 21.09 19.15 2.71
C LEU A 13 19.85 19.00 3.62
N LEU A 14 19.60 20.01 4.45
CA LEU A 14 18.45 20.02 5.35
C LEU A 14 17.13 19.94 4.58
N THR A 15 17.05 20.68 3.46
CA THR A 15 15.89 20.65 2.56
C THR A 15 15.69 19.25 1.99
N THR A 16 16.72 18.57 1.49
CA THR A 16 16.56 17.20 0.95
C THR A 16 16.08 16.19 2.00
N LEU A 17 16.47 16.36 3.27
CA LEU A 17 16.10 15.46 4.37
C LEU A 17 14.62 15.62 4.78
N PHE A 18 14.07 16.84 4.73
CA PHE A 18 12.67 17.08 5.07
C PHE A 18 11.69 16.66 3.98
N PHE A 19 12.14 16.51 2.73
CA PHE A 19 11.27 16.16 1.60
C PHE A 19 11.06 14.64 1.45
N THR A 20 11.75 13.80 2.23
CA THR A 20 11.49 12.35 2.27
C THR A 20 10.25 12.04 3.10
N SER A 21 9.08 12.53 2.66
CA SER A 21 7.80 12.21 3.27
C SER A 21 7.27 10.90 2.67
N SER A 22 7.52 9.81 3.38
CA SER A 22 6.94 8.51 3.05
C SER A 22 5.45 8.53 3.43
N HIS A 23 4.55 8.53 2.45
CA HIS A 23 3.11 8.56 2.70
C HIS A 23 2.60 7.14 2.97
N ALA A 24 2.07 6.90 4.18
CA ALA A 24 1.24 5.73 4.44
C ALA A 24 -0.14 5.97 3.81
N ALA A 25 -0.65 5.00 3.08
CA ALA A 25 -1.93 5.11 2.38
C ALA A 25 -2.88 4.03 2.89
N THR A 26 -4.13 4.42 3.17
CA THR A 26 -5.20 3.47 3.49
C THR A 26 -6.11 3.33 2.28
N PHE A 27 -6.20 2.12 1.74
CA PHE A 27 -7.10 1.81 0.64
C PHE A 27 -8.36 1.15 1.19
N ASN A 28 -9.53 1.70 0.88
CA ASN A 28 -10.81 1.09 1.24
C ASN A 28 -11.43 0.42 0.01
N ILE A 29 -11.52 -0.91 0.04
CA ILE A 29 -11.98 -1.74 -1.08
C ILE A 29 -13.38 -2.23 -0.73
N GLN A 30 -14.40 -1.74 -1.45
CA GLN A 30 -15.80 -2.10 -1.20
C GLN A 30 -16.35 -2.97 -2.33
N ASN A 31 -16.97 -4.09 -1.96
CA ASN A 31 -17.70 -4.92 -2.92
C ASN A 31 -19.15 -4.42 -3.04
N ARG A 32 -19.46 -3.77 -4.17
CA ARG A 32 -20.83 -3.37 -4.54
C ARG A 32 -21.54 -4.38 -5.44
N CYS A 33 -20.91 -5.50 -5.76
CA CYS A 33 -21.49 -6.52 -6.63
C CYS A 33 -22.42 -7.45 -5.83
N SER A 34 -23.43 -8.00 -6.50
CA SER A 34 -24.39 -8.93 -5.89
C SER A 34 -23.82 -10.31 -5.56
N TYR A 35 -22.53 -10.53 -5.83
CA TYR A 35 -21.82 -11.78 -5.63
C TYR A 35 -20.54 -11.56 -4.83
N THR A 36 -20.06 -12.65 -4.20
CA THR A 36 -18.83 -12.62 -3.40
C THR A 36 -17.61 -12.51 -4.31
N ILE A 37 -16.72 -11.58 -3.99
CA ILE A 37 -15.42 -11.42 -4.66
C ILE A 37 -14.28 -11.80 -3.70
N TRP A 38 -13.14 -12.14 -4.27
CA TRP A 38 -11.91 -12.39 -3.54
C TRP A 38 -10.91 -11.33 -3.94
N VAL A 39 -10.46 -10.54 -2.97
CA VAL A 39 -9.46 -9.51 -3.20
C VAL A 39 -8.13 -10.04 -2.74
N ALA A 40 -7.09 -9.91 -3.57
CA ALA A 40 -5.73 -10.28 -3.21
C ALA A 40 -4.81 -9.07 -3.34
N THR A 41 -3.83 -9.05 -2.46
CA THR A 41 -2.82 -8.01 -2.36
C THR A 41 -1.46 -8.69 -2.28
N ILE A 42 -0.48 -8.13 -2.99
CA ILE A 42 0.89 -8.63 -2.98
C ILE A 42 1.51 -8.53 -1.58
N LEU A 43 1.01 -7.60 -0.76
CA LEU A 43 1.62 -7.19 0.52
C LEU A 43 0.95 -7.83 1.75
N GLY A 44 -0.20 -8.50 1.61
CA GLY A 44 -1.04 -8.88 2.75
C GLY A 44 -1.98 -10.07 2.53
N GLY A 45 -1.77 -10.87 1.47
CA GLY A 45 -2.58 -12.05 1.20
C GLY A 45 -3.92 -11.71 0.52
N GLY A 46 -4.96 -12.48 0.80
CA GLY A 46 -6.28 -12.28 0.20
C GLY A 46 -7.44 -12.37 1.19
N MET A 47 -8.51 -11.65 0.90
CA MET A 47 -9.72 -11.56 1.71
C MET A 47 -10.97 -11.81 0.87
N ARG A 48 -11.90 -12.59 1.42
CA ARG A 48 -13.24 -12.76 0.85
C ARG A 48 -14.12 -11.57 1.21
N LEU A 49 -14.67 -10.91 0.20
CA LEU A 49 -15.59 -9.78 0.35
C LEU A 49 -16.98 -10.15 -0.17
N GLY A 50 -17.90 -10.30 0.76
CA GLY A 50 -19.34 -10.47 0.48
C GLY A 50 -20.00 -9.19 -0.01
N LEU A 51 -21.27 -9.28 -0.36
CA LEU A 51 -22.08 -8.15 -0.85
C LEU A 51 -22.14 -7.04 0.20
N GLY A 52 -21.76 -5.82 -0.18
CA GLY A 52 -21.78 -4.64 0.69
C GLY A 52 -20.64 -4.55 1.71
N LEU A 53 -19.77 -5.56 1.79
CA LEU A 53 -18.64 -5.54 2.70
C LEU A 53 -17.49 -4.69 2.13
N SER A 54 -16.72 -4.11 3.06
CA SER A 54 -15.55 -3.29 2.75
C SER A 54 -14.32 -3.79 3.50
N TRP A 55 -13.16 -3.67 2.88
CA TRP A 55 -11.87 -4.02 3.46
C TRP A 55 -10.92 -2.84 3.40
N SER A 56 -10.45 -2.43 4.57
CA SER A 56 -9.44 -1.38 4.72
C SER A 56 -8.04 -2.01 4.73
N LEU A 57 -7.28 -1.78 3.67
CA LEU A 57 -5.89 -2.17 3.55
C LEU A 57 -5.00 -0.98 3.94
N ASN A 58 -4.28 -1.11 5.04
CA ASN A 58 -3.25 -0.14 5.42
C ASN A 58 -1.94 -0.51 4.73
N VAL A 59 -1.45 0.37 3.85
CA VAL A 59 -0.18 0.20 3.16
C VAL A 59 0.86 1.07 3.86
N LYS A 60 1.93 0.40 4.31
CA LYS A 60 3.05 1.06 4.98
C LYS A 60 3.68 2.09 4.06
N ALA A 61 4.16 3.17 4.66
CA ALA A 61 4.87 4.20 3.95
C ALA A 61 6.11 3.61 3.23
N ASN A 62 6.45 4.15 2.06
CA ASN A 62 7.55 3.68 1.22
C ASN A 62 7.35 2.31 0.55
N THR A 63 6.09 1.89 0.34
CA THR A 63 5.80 0.66 -0.40
C THR A 63 5.74 0.92 -1.90
N THR A 64 6.66 0.33 -2.65
CA THR A 64 6.77 0.48 -4.11
C THR A 64 6.19 -0.74 -4.83
N GLY A 65 5.41 -0.54 -5.90
CA GLY A 65 4.91 -1.63 -6.75
C GLY A 65 3.66 -2.37 -6.23
N GLY A 66 2.88 -1.76 -5.34
CA GLY A 66 1.63 -2.34 -4.84
C GLY A 66 0.59 -2.54 -5.95
N ARG A 67 -0.06 -3.72 -5.97
CA ARG A 67 -1.17 -4.03 -6.87
C ARG A 67 -2.32 -4.64 -6.08
N VAL A 68 -3.54 -4.26 -6.44
CA VAL A 68 -4.78 -4.78 -5.88
C VAL A 68 -5.64 -5.26 -7.04
N TRP A 69 -6.13 -6.49 -6.97
CA TRP A 69 -7.05 -7.02 -7.97
C TRP A 69 -8.16 -7.84 -7.30
N SER A 70 -9.34 -7.79 -7.91
CA SER A 70 -10.49 -8.58 -7.52
C SER A 70 -10.63 -9.78 -8.46
N HIS A 71 -10.94 -10.93 -7.89
CA HIS A 71 -11.19 -12.19 -8.58
C HIS A 71 -12.59 -12.68 -8.23
N THR A 72 -13.33 -13.18 -9.22
CA THR A 72 -14.64 -13.83 -9.04
C THR A 72 -14.51 -15.35 -8.84
N ILE A 73 -13.27 -15.85 -8.77
CA ILE A 73 -12.95 -17.27 -8.83
C ILE A 73 -13.22 -17.91 -7.45
N ARG A 74 -13.92 -19.06 -7.40
CA ARG A 74 -13.99 -19.89 -6.18
C ARG A 74 -12.58 -20.37 -5.82
N PHE A 75 -11.99 -19.85 -4.75
CA PHE A 75 -10.79 -20.44 -4.16
C PHE A 75 -11.17 -21.77 -3.47
N LYS A 76 -10.69 -22.89 -4.01
CA LYS A 76 -10.63 -24.17 -3.29
C LYS A 76 -9.27 -24.18 -2.59
N GLY A 77 -9.26 -24.05 -1.27
CA GLY A 77 -8.04 -23.81 -0.48
C GLY A 77 -6.91 -24.77 -0.86
N MET A 78 -5.75 -24.20 -1.18
CA MET A 78 -4.51 -24.95 -1.35
C MET A 78 -3.83 -25.03 0.01
N LYS A 79 -3.89 -26.21 0.63
CA LYS A 79 -3.11 -26.52 1.83
C LYS A 79 -1.70 -26.83 1.35
N ILE A 80 -0.73 -25.97 1.66
CA ILE A 80 0.69 -26.33 1.55
C ILE A 80 0.90 -27.33 2.69
N ASN A 81 1.07 -28.61 2.34
CA ASN A 81 1.58 -29.58 3.29
C ASN A 81 3.07 -29.30 3.43
N ASP A 82 3.51 -29.02 4.65
CA ASP A 82 4.91 -29.22 5.05
C ASP A 82 5.26 -30.72 4.96
#